data_AF-A0A3N9RXQ6-F1
#
_entry.id   AF-A0A3N9RXQ6-F1
#
_cell.length_a   1.000
_cell.length_b   1.000
_cell.length_c   1.000
_cell.angle_alpha   90.00
_cell.angle_beta   90.00
_cell.angle_gamma   90.00
#
_symmetry.space_group_name_H-M   'P 1'
#
loop_
_entity.id
_entity.type
_entity.pdbx_description
1 polymer ?
#
loop_
_entity_poly.entity_id
_entity_poly.type
_entity_poly.pdbx_seq_one_letter_code
_entity_poly.pdbx_strand_id
1 'polypeptide(L)'
;MMWKAGAGLALTMLAMPAAAAWAEGTAPSSATVAAPAPPFVSAGFNVPTHVEGPGFKVVPLAPSLAKIDYDAYMASIEHLQKTFSRSTSWPREGISAADAVQDMETEQARFQGRKSFAYSVLTPDGTRERGCVYVYPSTVPGYDAVVRLWVTKAEYDAGFDAELYQWVTAWVKADWPFANVAYPGRAIEWSAWDAMVAASKAGKAGSAAQAQ
;
A
#
# COMPACT_ATOMS: atom_id res chain seq x y z
N MET A 1 13.83 -53.34 -47.13
CA MET A 1 15.24 -52.90 -47.28
C MET A 1 15.59 -52.05 -46.07
N MET A 2 16.69 -52.18 -45.34
CA MET A 2 17.77 -53.15 -45.27
C MET A 2 18.48 -52.80 -43.95
N TRP A 3 18.61 -53.76 -43.04
CA TRP A 3 19.42 -53.69 -41.83
C TRP A 3 20.89 -53.94 -42.21
N LYS A 4 21.81 -53.06 -41.78
CA LYS A 4 23.25 -53.33 -41.58
C LYS A 4 23.69 -52.56 -40.31
N ALA A 5 24.15 -53.15 -39.21
CA ALA A 5 25.32 -54.01 -38.94
C ALA A 5 26.66 -53.26 -39.09
N GLY A 6 27.48 -53.25 -38.03
CA GLY A 6 28.91 -52.90 -38.13
C GLY A 6 29.57 -52.50 -36.81
N ALA A 7 30.48 -53.36 -36.35
CA ALA A 7 31.33 -53.25 -35.17
C ALA A 7 32.46 -52.22 -35.30
N GLY A 8 33.10 -51.85 -34.18
CA GLY A 8 34.37 -51.13 -34.18
C GLY A 8 34.96 -50.97 -32.77
N LEU A 9 35.98 -51.77 -32.47
CA LEU A 9 36.77 -51.78 -31.25
C LEU A 9 37.88 -50.72 -31.29
N ALA A 10 38.30 -50.33 -30.08
CA ALA A 10 39.62 -49.86 -29.66
C ALA A 10 40.03 -48.40 -29.95
N LEU A 11 40.21 -47.64 -28.86
CA LEU A 11 41.35 -46.72 -28.75
C LEU A 11 41.80 -46.60 -27.28
N THR A 12 42.97 -47.17 -27.02
CA THR A 12 43.97 -46.88 -25.98
C THR A 12 43.61 -45.88 -24.87
N MET A 13 43.52 -46.38 -23.63
CA MET A 13 43.70 -45.56 -22.42
C MET A 13 45.20 -45.33 -22.18
N LEU A 14 45.66 -44.10 -22.40
CA LEU A 14 46.92 -43.62 -21.82
C LEU A 14 46.62 -43.12 -20.40
N ALA A 15 47.22 -43.74 -19.39
CA ALA A 15 47.24 -43.23 -18.02
C ALA A 15 48.31 -42.14 -17.89
N MET A 16 47.94 -40.96 -17.38
CA MET A 16 48.87 -39.93 -16.87
C MET A 16 48.15 -39.04 -15.82
N PRO A 17 48.91 -38.39 -14.93
CA PRO A 17 48.70 -38.46 -13.48
C PRO A 17 47.69 -37.47 -12.92
N ALA A 18 47.14 -37.85 -11.76
CA ALA A 18 46.32 -37.01 -10.90
C ALA A 18 47.06 -35.75 -10.46
N ALA A 19 46.68 -34.60 -11.02
CA ALA A 19 46.88 -33.31 -10.39
C ALA A 19 45.60 -32.98 -9.62
N ALA A 20 45.71 -32.90 -8.30
CA ALA A 20 44.65 -32.42 -7.43
C ALA A 20 44.33 -30.97 -7.78
N ALA A 21 43.30 -30.77 -8.61
CA ALA A 21 42.67 -29.48 -8.78
C ALA A 21 41.99 -29.13 -7.45
N TRP A 22 42.50 -28.11 -6.77
CA TRP A 22 41.81 -27.46 -5.67
C TRP A 22 40.50 -26.90 -6.25
N ALA A 23 39.40 -27.57 -5.97
CA ALA A 23 38.09 -26.99 -6.14
C ALA A 23 37.96 -25.91 -5.06
N GLU A 24 38.18 -24.66 -5.43
CA GLU A 24 37.68 -23.53 -4.65
C GLU A 24 36.16 -23.64 -4.61
N GLY A 25 35.67 -24.24 -3.53
CA GLY A 25 34.28 -24.15 -3.15
C GLY A 25 33.95 -22.69 -2.89
N THR A 26 33.39 -22.00 -3.88
CA THR A 26 32.60 -20.80 -3.64
C THR A 26 31.45 -21.22 -2.72
N ALA A 27 31.60 -20.94 -1.43
CA ALA A 27 30.50 -20.99 -0.48
C ALA A 27 29.37 -20.12 -1.04
N PRO A 28 28.10 -20.57 -0.99
CA PRO A 28 26.99 -19.72 -1.35
C PRO A 28 27.02 -18.49 -0.43
N SER A 29 27.13 -17.32 -1.06
CA SER A 29 26.95 -16.04 -0.39
C SER A 29 25.64 -16.11 0.38
N SER A 30 25.73 -16.03 1.71
CA SER A 30 24.55 -15.94 2.56
C SER A 30 23.87 -14.62 2.21
N ALA A 31 22.89 -14.68 1.31
CA ALA A 31 21.96 -13.59 1.10
C ALA A 31 21.23 -13.40 2.42
N THR A 32 21.66 -12.42 3.20
CA THR A 32 20.91 -11.97 4.38
C THR A 32 19.54 -11.57 3.88
N VAL A 33 18.54 -12.43 4.10
CA VAL A 33 17.14 -12.05 3.93
C VAL A 33 16.92 -10.92 4.94
N ALA A 34 16.79 -9.70 4.43
CA ALA A 34 16.54 -8.53 5.26
C ALA A 34 15.35 -8.83 6.17
N ALA A 35 15.52 -8.62 7.48
CA ALA A 35 14.45 -8.80 8.44
C ALA A 35 13.24 -7.94 8.02
N PRO A 36 12.00 -8.43 8.20
CA PRO A 36 10.81 -7.67 7.83
C PRO A 36 10.79 -6.34 8.60
N ALA A 37 10.40 -5.27 7.91
CA ALA A 37 10.22 -3.96 8.53
C ALA A 37 9.24 -4.07 9.71
N PRO A 38 9.47 -3.31 10.81
CA PRO A 38 8.56 -3.32 11.94
C PRO A 38 7.15 -2.87 11.51
N PRO A 39 6.08 -3.38 12.18
CA PRO A 39 4.72 -2.98 11.86
C PRO A 39 4.51 -1.48 12.13
N PHE A 40 3.59 -0.87 11.38
CA PHE A 40 3.32 0.56 11.47
C PHE A 40 2.82 0.98 12.88
N VAL A 41 2.06 0.11 13.52
CA VAL A 41 1.59 0.27 14.91
C VAL A 41 1.95 -0.97 15.71
N SER A 42 2.21 -0.80 17.01
CA SER A 42 2.66 -1.86 17.91
C SER A 42 1.74 -3.09 17.86
N ALA A 43 2.25 -4.30 18.08
CA ALA A 43 1.44 -5.52 18.01
C ALA A 43 0.25 -5.53 19.00
N GLY A 44 0.39 -4.86 20.15
CA GLY A 44 -0.66 -4.76 21.17
C GLY A 44 -1.71 -3.66 20.92
N PHE A 45 -1.51 -2.80 19.92
CA PHE A 45 -2.50 -1.77 19.59
C PHE A 45 -3.74 -2.41 18.93
N ASN A 46 -4.93 -2.16 19.47
CA ASN A 46 -6.17 -2.63 18.88
C ASN A 46 -6.60 -1.68 17.75
N VAL A 47 -6.33 -2.08 16.51
CA VAL A 47 -6.72 -1.29 15.33
C VAL A 47 -8.24 -1.28 15.23
N PRO A 48 -8.91 -0.11 15.16
CA PRO A 48 -10.36 -0.06 15.07
C PRO A 48 -10.86 -0.82 13.84
N THR A 49 -11.85 -1.70 14.01
CA THR A 49 -12.51 -2.44 12.92
C THR A 49 -13.95 -2.04 12.71
N HIS A 50 -14.49 -1.20 13.60
CA HIS A 50 -15.81 -0.61 13.52
C HIS A 50 -15.85 0.63 14.42
N VAL A 51 -16.24 1.79 13.87
CA VAL A 51 -16.41 3.02 14.64
C VAL A 51 -17.69 3.72 14.19
N GLU A 52 -18.53 4.12 15.14
CA GLU A 52 -19.72 4.91 14.86
C GLU A 52 -19.39 6.39 14.84
N GLY A 53 -19.82 7.08 13.78
CA GLY A 53 -19.79 8.53 13.65
C GLY A 53 -21.21 9.13 13.61
N PRO A 54 -21.34 10.46 13.57
CA PRO A 54 -22.64 11.12 13.44
C PRO A 54 -23.28 10.82 12.07
N GLY A 55 -24.17 9.81 12.02
CA GLY A 55 -24.87 9.44 10.78
C GLY A 55 -24.01 8.70 9.77
N PHE A 56 -22.95 8.02 10.20
CA PHE A 56 -22.14 7.11 9.38
C PHE A 56 -21.41 6.10 10.27
N LYS A 57 -20.89 5.04 9.66
CA LYS A 57 -19.97 4.10 10.31
C LYS A 57 -18.70 3.94 9.51
N VAL A 58 -17.60 3.67 10.19
CA VAL A 58 -16.27 3.48 9.61
C VAL A 58 -15.85 2.03 9.81
N VAL A 59 -15.61 1.33 8.71
CA VAL A 59 -15.23 -0.10 8.70
C VAL A 59 -14.07 -0.34 7.75
N PRO A 60 -13.18 -1.32 8.00
CA PRO A 60 -12.08 -1.62 7.09
C PRO A 60 -12.55 -1.95 5.67
N LEU A 61 -11.81 -1.49 4.67
CA LEU A 61 -12.03 -1.93 3.30
C LEU A 61 -11.76 -3.44 3.17
N ALA A 62 -12.64 -4.12 2.46
CA ALA A 62 -12.62 -5.56 2.28
C ALA A 62 -13.33 -5.94 0.98
N PRO A 63 -13.05 -7.12 0.38
CA PRO A 63 -13.68 -7.55 -0.87
C PRO A 63 -15.21 -7.53 -0.86
N SER A 64 -15.84 -7.73 0.31
CA SER A 64 -17.30 -7.65 0.46
C SER A 64 -17.89 -6.25 0.21
N LEU A 65 -17.07 -5.19 0.28
CA LEU A 65 -17.45 -3.80 0.01
C LEU A 65 -17.13 -3.37 -1.43
N ALA A 66 -16.46 -4.20 -2.22
CA ALA A 66 -15.92 -3.82 -3.53
C ALA A 66 -16.96 -3.17 -4.45
N LYS A 67 -18.20 -3.70 -4.48
CA LYS A 67 -19.25 -3.10 -5.30
C LYS A 67 -19.68 -1.72 -4.77
N ILE A 68 -19.82 -1.59 -3.45
CA ILE A 68 -20.30 -0.36 -2.81
C ILE A 68 -19.27 0.76 -3.01
N ASP A 69 -17.97 0.44 -2.82
CA ASP A 69 -16.86 1.37 -3.05
C ASP A 69 -16.72 1.72 -4.54
N TYR A 70 -16.81 0.72 -5.42
CA TYR A 70 -16.83 0.92 -6.87
C TYR A 70 -17.93 1.91 -7.30
N ASP A 71 -19.17 1.69 -6.85
CA ASP A 71 -20.28 2.58 -7.19
C ASP A 71 -20.01 4.03 -6.70
N ALA A 72 -19.39 4.19 -5.52
CA ALA A 72 -19.10 5.48 -4.90
C ALA A 72 -18.02 6.27 -5.65
N TYR A 73 -16.86 5.67 -5.95
CA TYR A 73 -15.79 6.38 -6.65
C TYR A 73 -16.10 6.58 -8.14
N MET A 74 -16.84 5.65 -8.78
CA MET A 74 -17.21 5.79 -10.19
C MET A 74 -18.21 6.91 -10.41
N ALA A 75 -19.11 7.17 -9.46
CA ALA A 75 -19.99 8.33 -9.49
C ALA A 75 -19.25 9.67 -9.24
N SER A 76 -17.95 9.63 -8.92
CA SER A 76 -17.19 10.78 -8.43
C SER A 76 -15.86 10.99 -9.16
N ILE A 77 -15.66 10.41 -10.36
CA ILE A 77 -14.38 10.43 -11.09
C ILE A 77 -13.75 11.83 -11.14
N GLU A 78 -14.40 12.79 -11.81
CA GLU A 78 -13.84 14.14 -12.00
C GLU A 78 -13.53 14.83 -10.66
N HIS A 79 -14.43 14.65 -9.68
CA HIS A 79 -14.24 15.20 -8.35
C HIS A 79 -12.98 14.65 -7.69
N LEU A 80 -12.87 13.32 -7.60
CA LEU A 80 -11.75 12.65 -6.93
C LEU A 80 -10.43 12.89 -7.64
N GLN A 81 -10.43 12.95 -8.98
CA GLN A 81 -9.24 13.33 -9.77
C GLN A 81 -8.73 14.73 -9.41
N LYS A 82 -9.62 15.68 -9.11
CA LYS A 82 -9.27 17.06 -8.73
C LYS A 82 -8.89 17.20 -7.26
N THR A 83 -9.63 16.56 -6.36
CA THR A 83 -9.57 16.86 -4.92
C THR A 83 -8.74 15.85 -4.12
N PHE A 84 -8.66 14.59 -4.56
CA PHE A 84 -8.05 13.51 -3.79
C PHE A 84 -6.81 12.93 -4.47
N SER A 85 -6.96 12.31 -5.64
CA SER A 85 -5.85 11.62 -6.32
C SER A 85 -4.92 12.60 -7.03
N ARG A 86 -5.43 13.77 -7.43
CA ARG A 86 -4.68 14.81 -8.15
C ARG A 86 -4.05 14.25 -9.43
N SER A 87 -4.73 13.28 -10.04
CA SER A 87 -4.27 12.54 -11.22
C SER A 87 -5.48 11.98 -11.96
N THR A 88 -5.35 11.79 -13.26
CA THR A 88 -6.36 11.13 -14.10
C THR A 88 -6.24 9.61 -14.10
N SER A 89 -5.23 9.04 -13.44
CA SER A 89 -5.01 7.59 -13.40
C SER A 89 -6.04 6.85 -12.53
N TRP A 90 -6.58 7.53 -11.51
CA TRP A 90 -7.62 6.99 -10.63
C TRP A 90 -8.50 8.10 -10.03
N PRO A 91 -9.83 7.88 -9.87
CA PRO A 91 -10.56 6.83 -10.54
C PRO A 91 -10.66 7.17 -12.03
N ARG A 92 -10.96 6.20 -12.88
CA ARG A 92 -11.14 6.40 -14.33
C ARG A 92 -12.20 5.46 -14.86
N GLU A 93 -12.73 5.78 -16.02
CA GLU A 93 -13.63 4.86 -16.74
C GLU A 93 -12.93 3.54 -17.08
N GLY A 94 -13.71 2.47 -17.16
CA GLY A 94 -13.23 1.15 -17.58
C GLY A 94 -12.43 0.37 -16.54
N ILE A 95 -12.48 0.74 -15.25
CA ILE A 95 -12.00 -0.14 -14.18
C ILE A 95 -12.93 -1.36 -14.14
N SER A 96 -12.38 -2.58 -14.21
CA SER A 96 -13.20 -3.78 -14.19
C SER A 96 -13.63 -4.13 -12.76
N ALA A 97 -14.72 -4.89 -12.62
CA ALA A 97 -15.13 -5.42 -11.32
C ALA A 97 -14.04 -6.31 -10.69
N ALA A 98 -13.27 -7.04 -11.51
CA ALA A 98 -12.16 -7.85 -11.04
C ALA A 98 -11.02 -6.99 -10.48
N ASP A 99 -10.66 -5.89 -11.15
CA ASP A 99 -9.65 -4.96 -10.66
C ASP A 99 -10.10 -4.29 -9.35
N ALA A 100 -11.38 -3.93 -9.24
CA ALA A 100 -11.95 -3.35 -8.04
C ALA A 100 -11.90 -4.32 -6.84
N VAL A 101 -12.24 -5.59 -7.06
CA VAL A 101 -12.08 -6.64 -6.02
C VAL A 101 -10.62 -6.83 -5.65
N GLN A 102 -9.71 -6.86 -6.64
CA GLN A 102 -8.28 -7.02 -6.40
C GLN A 102 -7.68 -5.87 -5.56
N ASP A 103 -8.14 -4.64 -5.77
CA ASP A 103 -7.74 -3.50 -4.97
C ASP A 103 -8.18 -3.66 -3.50
N MET A 104 -9.43 -4.10 -3.28
CA MET A 104 -9.94 -4.39 -1.94
C MET A 104 -9.21 -5.54 -1.23
N GLU A 105 -8.83 -6.59 -1.96
CA GLU A 105 -7.98 -7.66 -1.42
C GLU A 105 -6.62 -7.13 -1.00
N THR A 106 -6.05 -6.22 -1.80
CA THR A 106 -4.77 -5.58 -1.50
C THR A 106 -4.87 -4.71 -0.25
N GLU A 107 -5.94 -3.91 -0.12
CA GLU A 107 -6.18 -3.11 1.09
C GLU A 107 -6.40 -3.98 2.33
N GLN A 108 -7.18 -5.05 2.21
CA GLN A 108 -7.38 -6.00 3.29
C GLN A 108 -6.06 -6.64 3.74
N ALA A 109 -5.20 -7.06 2.80
CA ALA A 109 -3.89 -7.61 3.12
C ALA A 109 -2.96 -6.58 3.79
N ARG A 110 -3.00 -5.30 3.36
CA ARG A 110 -2.27 -4.21 4.02
C ARG A 110 -2.76 -3.97 5.45
N PHE A 111 -4.08 -4.02 5.65
CA PHE A 111 -4.72 -3.85 6.96
C PHE A 111 -4.32 -4.97 7.92
N GLN A 112 -4.49 -6.23 7.51
CA GLN A 112 -4.11 -7.41 8.30
C GLN A 112 -2.61 -7.45 8.60
N GLY A 113 -1.79 -7.03 7.64
CA GLY A 113 -0.34 -6.91 7.80
C GLY A 113 0.11 -5.68 8.60
N ARG A 114 -0.81 -4.84 9.10
CA ARG A 114 -0.52 -3.59 9.84
C ARG A 114 0.47 -2.69 9.09
N LYS A 115 0.33 -2.61 7.76
CA LYS A 115 1.17 -1.79 6.87
C LYS A 115 0.55 -0.42 6.61
N SER A 116 -0.77 -0.40 6.46
CA SER A 116 -1.60 0.79 6.36
C SER A 116 -3.05 0.38 6.65
N PHE A 117 -3.90 1.36 6.96
CA PHE A 117 -5.28 1.10 7.31
C PHE A 117 -6.20 1.93 6.42
N ALA A 118 -6.97 1.23 5.58
CA ALA A 118 -7.96 1.84 4.72
C ALA A 118 -9.37 1.48 5.22
N TYR A 119 -10.23 2.49 5.26
CA TYR A 119 -11.56 2.40 5.82
C TYR A 119 -12.59 2.96 4.85
N SER A 120 -13.69 2.23 4.71
CA SER A 120 -14.93 2.72 4.12
C SER A 120 -15.70 3.55 5.13
N VAL A 121 -16.23 4.70 4.70
CA VAL A 121 -17.19 5.53 5.44
C VAL A 121 -18.57 5.26 4.89
N LEU A 122 -19.33 4.39 5.56
CA LEU A 122 -20.63 3.93 5.10
C LEU A 122 -21.78 4.74 5.69
N THR A 123 -22.92 4.77 5.02
CA THR A 123 -24.20 5.13 5.64
C THR A 123 -24.48 4.21 6.84
N PRO A 124 -25.32 4.62 7.81
CA PRO A 124 -25.58 3.81 9.02
C PRO A 124 -26.09 2.41 8.70
N ASP A 125 -26.98 2.30 7.70
CA ASP A 125 -27.52 1.03 7.20
C ASP A 125 -26.48 0.21 6.40
N GLY A 126 -25.33 0.79 6.03
CA GLY A 126 -24.26 0.12 5.29
C GLY A 126 -24.54 -0.07 3.81
N THR A 127 -25.60 0.55 3.26
CA THR A 127 -26.02 0.31 1.88
C THR A 127 -25.27 1.15 0.85
N ARG A 128 -24.66 2.27 1.28
CA ARG A 128 -23.83 3.13 0.43
C ARG A 128 -22.55 3.54 1.13
N GLU A 129 -21.52 3.75 0.33
CA GLU A 129 -20.32 4.44 0.77
C GLU A 129 -20.42 5.95 0.49
N ARG A 130 -20.05 6.72 1.50
CA ARG A 130 -20.01 8.19 1.48
C ARG A 130 -18.60 8.69 1.18
N GLY A 131 -17.58 7.89 1.47
CA GLY A 131 -16.17 8.24 1.32
C GLY A 131 -15.24 7.14 1.84
N CYS A 132 -13.94 7.43 1.86
CA CYS A 132 -12.93 6.59 2.51
C CYS A 132 -11.98 7.41 3.38
N VAL A 133 -11.35 6.74 4.34
CA VAL A 133 -10.26 7.27 5.17
C VAL A 133 -9.08 6.31 5.11
N TYR A 134 -7.89 6.86 4.91
CA TYR A 134 -6.65 6.11 4.82
C TYR A 134 -5.64 6.63 5.84
N VAL A 135 -5.02 5.71 6.57
CA VAL A 135 -3.98 5.97 7.56
C VAL A 135 -2.71 5.23 7.12
N TYR A 136 -1.69 6.00 6.72
CA TYR A 136 -0.41 5.49 6.22
C TYR A 136 0.74 5.84 7.14
N PRO A 137 1.82 5.04 7.20
CA PRO A 137 3.08 5.49 7.76
C PRO A 137 3.61 6.69 6.97
N SER A 138 4.12 7.70 7.67
CA SER A 138 4.76 8.83 7.00
C SER A 138 6.14 8.47 6.49
N THR A 139 6.49 9.00 5.31
CA THR A 139 7.86 8.96 4.79
C THR A 139 8.63 10.26 5.07
N VAL A 140 7.94 11.28 5.60
CA VAL A 140 8.47 12.59 5.96
C VAL A 140 8.85 12.58 7.45
N PRO A 141 10.12 12.90 7.81
CA PRO A 141 10.55 13.00 9.20
C PRO A 141 9.70 13.98 10.01
N GLY A 142 9.44 13.65 11.28
CA GLY A 142 8.64 14.47 12.19
C GLY A 142 7.13 14.19 12.14
N TYR A 143 6.66 13.36 11.21
CA TYR A 143 5.30 12.82 11.21
C TYR A 143 5.33 11.31 11.43
N ASP A 144 4.42 10.82 12.26
CA ASP A 144 4.24 9.39 12.51
C ASP A 144 3.34 8.79 11.42
N ALA A 145 2.27 9.51 11.07
CA ALA A 145 1.25 9.07 10.14
C ALA A 145 0.86 10.15 9.12
N VAL A 146 0.32 9.69 8.00
CA VAL A 146 -0.36 10.51 7.00
C VAL A 146 -1.79 10.03 6.93
N VAL A 147 -2.74 10.93 7.16
CA VAL A 147 -4.16 10.65 6.99
C VAL A 147 -4.66 11.36 5.75
N ARG A 148 -5.30 10.60 4.87
CA ARG A 148 -5.99 11.11 3.68
C ARG A 148 -7.43 10.63 3.71
N LEU A 149 -8.34 11.43 3.17
CA LEU A 149 -9.73 11.07 3.05
C LEU A 149 -10.31 11.64 1.76
N TRP A 150 -11.37 11.01 1.29
CA TRP A 150 -12.22 11.56 0.24
C TRP A 150 -13.68 11.25 0.56
N VAL A 151 -14.57 12.04 -0.02
CA VAL A 151 -16.01 11.76 -0.03
C VAL A 151 -16.50 11.75 -1.48
N THR A 152 -17.64 11.13 -1.72
CA THR A 152 -18.27 11.20 -3.06
C THR A 152 -18.63 12.64 -3.40
N LYS A 153 -18.79 12.95 -4.69
CA LYS A 153 -19.17 14.31 -5.12
C LYS A 153 -20.48 14.78 -4.47
N ALA A 154 -21.47 13.89 -4.35
CA ALA A 154 -22.74 14.22 -3.72
C ALA A 154 -22.59 14.59 -2.23
N GLU A 155 -21.74 13.86 -1.50
CA GLU A 155 -21.48 14.11 -0.09
C GLU A 155 -20.64 15.38 0.10
N TYR A 156 -19.70 15.66 -0.81
CA TYR A 156 -18.96 16.91 -0.84
C TYR A 156 -19.91 18.11 -1.01
N ASP A 157 -20.83 18.05 -1.98
CA ASP A 157 -21.81 19.11 -2.23
C ASP A 157 -22.77 19.32 -1.06
N ALA A 158 -23.04 18.27 -0.30
CA ALA A 158 -23.84 18.31 0.92
C ALA A 158 -23.08 18.86 2.15
N GLY A 159 -21.78 19.17 2.03
CA GLY A 159 -20.94 19.69 3.12
C GLY A 159 -20.29 18.62 4.00
N PHE A 160 -20.47 17.33 3.69
CA PHE A 160 -19.98 16.25 4.53
C PHE A 160 -18.46 16.12 4.56
N ASP A 161 -17.72 16.58 3.54
CA ASP A 161 -16.24 16.52 3.53
C ASP A 161 -15.64 17.25 4.74
N ALA A 162 -16.16 18.44 5.07
CA ALA A 162 -15.69 19.23 6.18
C ALA A 162 -16.04 18.58 7.54
N GLU A 163 -17.24 18.04 7.65
CA GLU A 163 -17.70 17.31 8.86
C GLU A 163 -16.87 16.04 9.09
N LEU A 164 -16.65 15.24 8.04
CA LEU A 164 -15.84 14.03 8.10
C LEU A 164 -14.39 14.37 8.45
N TYR A 165 -13.81 15.41 7.86
CA TYR A 165 -12.44 15.82 8.18
C TYR A 165 -12.26 16.20 9.66
N GLN A 166 -13.20 16.98 10.21
CA GLN A 166 -13.18 17.34 11.63
C GLN A 166 -13.31 16.09 12.51
N TRP A 167 -14.26 15.21 12.19
CA TRP A 167 -14.46 13.98 12.94
C TRP A 167 -13.25 13.05 12.88
N VAL A 168 -12.67 12.81 11.70
CA VAL A 168 -11.48 11.97 11.51
C VAL A 168 -10.29 12.53 12.28
N THR A 169 -10.11 13.84 12.30
CA THR A 169 -9.03 14.47 13.07
C THR A 169 -9.18 14.22 14.57
N ALA A 170 -10.40 14.34 15.09
CA ALA A 170 -10.70 14.05 16.49
C ALA A 170 -10.53 12.56 16.83
N TRP A 171 -11.06 11.68 15.97
CA TRP A 171 -10.94 10.22 16.11
C TRP A 171 -9.48 9.76 16.10
N VAL A 172 -8.68 10.21 15.13
CA VAL A 172 -7.26 9.87 15.05
C VAL A 172 -6.51 10.37 16.28
N LYS A 173 -6.79 11.59 16.75
CA LYS A 173 -6.15 12.12 17.95
C LYS A 173 -6.50 11.34 19.22
N ALA A 174 -7.72 10.83 19.32
CA ALA A 174 -8.19 10.14 20.52
C ALA A 174 -7.78 8.66 20.57
N ASP A 175 -7.91 7.97 19.45
CA ASP A 175 -7.91 6.51 19.43
C ASP A 175 -6.63 5.91 18.83
N TRP A 176 -5.82 6.71 18.12
CA TRP A 176 -4.59 6.24 17.48
C TRP A 176 -3.33 6.63 18.26
N PRO A 177 -2.24 5.85 18.17
CA PRO A 177 -1.05 6.04 19.00
C PRO A 177 -0.10 7.10 18.45
N PHE A 178 -0.56 7.98 17.55
CA PHE A 178 0.30 8.93 16.83
C PHE A 178 0.39 10.26 17.58
N ALA A 179 1.60 10.80 17.69
CA ALA A 179 1.82 12.13 18.23
C ALA A 179 1.69 13.21 17.15
N ASN A 180 2.22 12.95 15.95
CA ASN A 180 2.25 13.90 14.85
C ASN A 180 1.64 13.28 13.59
N VAL A 181 0.49 13.80 13.15
CA VAL A 181 -0.23 13.32 11.98
C VAL A 181 -0.29 14.40 10.91
N ALA A 182 0.14 14.05 9.70
CA ALA A 182 0.01 14.91 8.54
C ALA A 182 -1.37 14.72 7.88
N TYR A 183 -1.99 15.83 7.48
CA TYR A 183 -3.21 15.84 6.66
C TYR A 183 -2.98 16.64 5.36
N PRO A 184 -2.25 16.07 4.38
CA PRO A 184 -1.95 16.75 3.12
C PRO A 184 -3.21 17.07 2.31
N GLY A 185 -3.24 18.25 1.70
CA GLY A 185 -4.43 18.77 1.01
C GLY A 185 -5.54 19.24 1.94
N ARG A 186 -5.26 19.33 3.24
CA ARG A 186 -6.16 19.84 4.28
C ARG A 186 -5.38 20.79 5.20
N ALA A 187 -4.74 20.28 6.25
CA ALA A 187 -3.91 21.09 7.15
C ALA A 187 -2.56 21.50 6.54
N ILE A 188 -2.08 20.74 5.55
CA ILE A 188 -0.82 21.02 4.86
C ILE A 188 -1.11 21.13 3.38
N GLU A 189 -0.79 22.27 2.77
CA GLU A 189 -0.92 22.46 1.34
C GLU A 189 -0.12 21.42 0.56
N TRP A 190 -0.69 20.97 -0.56
CA TRP A 190 -0.11 19.89 -1.35
C TRP A 190 1.30 20.18 -1.83
N SER A 191 1.56 21.40 -2.31
CA SER A 191 2.88 21.83 -2.76
C SER A 191 3.93 21.77 -1.65
N ALA A 192 3.54 22.16 -0.43
CA ALA A 192 4.42 22.07 0.74
C ALA A 192 4.68 20.61 1.12
N TRP A 193 3.65 19.77 1.13
CA TRP A 193 3.80 18.35 1.40
C TRP A 193 4.70 17.63 0.38
N ASP A 194 4.47 17.88 -0.91
CA ASP A 194 5.25 17.28 -2.00
C ASP A 194 6.74 17.69 -1.92
N ALA A 195 7.02 18.94 -1.54
CA ALA A 195 8.39 19.40 -1.28
C ALA A 195 9.04 18.67 -0.09
N MET A 196 8.32 18.46 1.03
CA MET A 196 8.82 17.68 2.17
C MET A 196 9.11 16.23 1.79
N VAL A 197 8.24 15.60 0.99
CA VAL A 197 8.45 14.24 0.48
C VAL A 197 9.69 14.17 -0.41
N ALA A 198 9.87 15.12 -1.32
CA ALA A 198 11.05 15.19 -2.19
C ALA A 198 12.35 15.34 -1.39
N ALA A 199 12.38 16.25 -0.41
CA ALA A 199 13.51 16.44 0.48
C ALA A 199 13.84 15.17 1.29
N SER A 200 12.81 14.48 1.79
CA SER A 200 12.97 13.23 2.54
C SER A 200 13.56 12.10 1.69
N LYS A 201 13.18 12.02 0.42
CA LYS A 201 13.75 11.05 -0.54
C LYS A 201 15.22 11.37 -0.85
N ALA A 202 15.55 12.64 -1.09
CA ALA A 202 16.91 13.08 -1.36
C ALA A 202 17.87 12.82 -0.17
N GLY A 203 17.42 13.11 1.06
CA GLY A 203 18.19 12.82 2.27
C GLY A 203 18.49 11.33 2.47
N LYS A 204 17.51 10.45 2.20
CA LYS A 204 17.70 9.00 2.24
C LYS A 204 18.71 8.51 1.18
N ALA A 205 18.64 9.05 -0.04
CA ALA A 205 19.58 8.70 -1.10
C ALA A 205 21.02 9.14 -0.78
N GLY A 206 21.20 10.36 -0.24
CA GLY A 206 22.51 10.85 0.19
C GLY A 206 23.13 10.03 1.31
N SER A 207 22.32 9.63 2.32
CA SER A 207 22.79 8.78 3.41
C SER A 207 23.17 7.37 2.95
N ALA A 208 22.43 6.79 1.99
CA ALA A 208 22.75 5.46 1.44
C ALA A 208 24.05 5.48 0.62
N ALA A 209 24.31 6.55 -0.12
CA ALA A 209 25.53 6.71 -0.92
C ALA A 209 26.78 6.99 -0.08
N GLN A 210 26.62 7.55 1.13
CA GLN A 210 27.74 7.78 2.08
C GLN A 210 28.06 6.56 2.94
N ALA A 211 27.20 5.55 2.97
CA ALA A 211 27.38 4.32 3.74
C ALA A 211 27.99 3.16 2.92
N GLN A 212 28.41 3.43 1.68
CA GLN A 212 29.12 2.52 0.76
C GLN A 212 30.55 3.00 0.56
#